data_AF-A0A2E9W8N1-F1
#
_entry.id   AF-A0A2E9W8N1-F1
#
_cell.length_a   1.000
_cell.length_b   1.000
_cell.length_c   1.000
_cell.angle_alpha   90.00
_cell.angle_beta   90.00
_cell.angle_gamma   90.00
#
_symmetry.space_group_name_H-M   'P 1'
#
loop_
_entity.id
_entity.type
_entity.pdbx_description
1 polymer ?
#
loop_
_entity_poly.entity_id
_entity_poly.type
_entity_poly.pdbx_seq_one_letter_code
_entity_poly.pdbx_strand_id
1 'polypeptide(L)'
;PTHQPVEHVASLRAMPNVTVIRPGDAVETAEAWAMAITNETGPTVLALTRQNLPTLRTEYREDNLVARGGYVISDCDGDRQVTLIATGSEVEIAVDAQAKLKADGINAAVVSLPSWELFDAQSPEYRKDVLGSAPRVAIEALSVFGWEKYVGDTGKVIGMHGFGASAPAPVLYEHFGITAEALVKAAKELV
;
A
#
# COMPACT_ATOMS: atom_id res chain seq x y z
N PRO A 1 -16.95 -3.57 -15.07
CA PRO A 1 -16.50 -2.16 -15.05
C PRO A 1 -17.33 -1.27 -14.11
N THR A 2 -18.67 -1.20 -14.27
CA THR A 2 -19.51 -0.14 -13.66
C THR A 2 -19.54 -0.08 -12.14
N HIS A 3 -19.09 -1.12 -11.44
CA HIS A 3 -19.09 -1.22 -9.97
C HIS A 3 -17.69 -1.41 -9.38
N GLN A 4 -16.65 -1.25 -10.20
CA GLN A 4 -15.26 -1.47 -9.81
C GLN A 4 -14.57 -0.11 -9.69
N PRO A 5 -14.28 0.37 -8.46
CA PRO A 5 -13.55 1.61 -8.28
C PRO A 5 -12.16 1.52 -8.93
N VAL A 6 -11.73 2.60 -9.58
CA VAL A 6 -10.35 2.73 -10.10
C VAL A 6 -9.74 4.03 -9.57
N GLU A 7 -10.31 5.16 -9.94
CA GLU A 7 -9.83 6.51 -9.63
C GLU A 7 -10.42 7.09 -8.33
N HIS A 8 -11.34 6.39 -7.68
CA HIS A 8 -12.13 6.94 -6.57
C HIS A 8 -11.27 7.28 -5.34
N VAL A 9 -10.33 6.40 -4.97
CA VAL A 9 -9.42 6.67 -3.84
C VAL A 9 -8.45 7.80 -4.20
N ALA A 10 -7.93 7.84 -5.42
CA ALA A 10 -7.07 8.92 -5.86
C ALA A 10 -7.79 10.28 -5.86
N SER A 11 -9.06 10.33 -6.28
CA SER A 11 -9.85 11.56 -6.26
C SER A 11 -10.15 12.02 -4.83
N LEU A 12 -10.42 11.09 -3.91
CA LEU A 12 -10.64 11.39 -2.50
C LEU A 12 -9.35 11.86 -1.80
N ARG A 13 -8.20 11.23 -2.10
CA ARG A 13 -6.87 11.65 -1.61
C ARG A 13 -6.51 13.08 -2.04
N ALA A 14 -7.05 13.53 -3.18
CA ALA A 14 -6.84 14.89 -3.66
C ALA A 14 -7.75 15.93 -2.98
N MET A 15 -8.79 15.51 -2.25
CA MET A 15 -9.70 16.45 -1.58
C MET A 15 -9.05 17.01 -0.31
N PRO A 16 -8.99 18.36 -0.15
CA PRO A 16 -8.48 18.96 1.07
C PRO A 16 -9.29 18.52 2.29
N ASN A 17 -8.58 18.24 3.39
CA ASN A 17 -9.16 17.88 4.70
C ASN A 17 -10.05 16.62 4.70
N VAL A 18 -9.81 15.67 3.79
CA VAL A 18 -10.44 14.34 3.80
C VAL A 18 -9.37 13.30 4.12
N THR A 19 -9.52 12.55 5.21
CA THR A 19 -8.61 11.44 5.53
C THR A 19 -9.09 10.17 4.86
N VAL A 20 -8.27 9.57 4.00
CA VAL A 20 -8.59 8.31 3.32
C VAL A 20 -7.76 7.19 3.93
N ILE A 21 -8.42 6.13 4.41
CA ILE A 21 -7.76 4.97 4.99
C ILE A 21 -8.19 3.71 4.23
N ARG A 22 -7.23 3.00 3.65
CA ARG A 22 -7.42 1.71 2.97
C ARG A 22 -6.65 0.62 3.71
N PRO A 23 -7.25 0.01 4.75
CA PRO A 23 -6.57 -0.95 5.62
C PRO A 23 -6.33 -2.29 4.94
N GLY A 24 -5.15 -2.89 5.15
CA GLY A 24 -4.71 -4.15 4.56
C GLY A 24 -5.05 -5.42 5.33
N ASP A 25 -5.48 -5.31 6.59
CA ASP A 25 -5.96 -6.44 7.36
C ASP A 25 -6.97 -6.03 8.47
N ALA A 26 -7.35 -7.00 9.30
CA ALA A 26 -8.27 -6.78 10.42
C ALA A 26 -7.71 -5.82 11.50
N VAL A 27 -6.40 -5.83 11.74
CA VAL A 27 -5.75 -4.96 12.73
C VAL A 27 -5.74 -3.52 12.23
N GLU A 28 -5.31 -3.30 11.00
CA GLU A 28 -5.39 -1.97 10.38
C GLU A 28 -6.83 -1.48 10.28
N THR A 29 -7.80 -2.37 10.05
CA THR A 29 -9.22 -1.98 10.02
C THR A 29 -9.71 -1.48 11.38
N ALA A 30 -9.34 -2.16 12.46
CA ALA A 30 -9.67 -1.71 13.82
C ALA A 30 -9.00 -0.37 14.15
N GLU A 31 -7.73 -0.23 13.81
CA GLU A 31 -6.96 1.01 13.98
C GLU A 31 -7.52 2.18 13.15
N ALA A 32 -7.99 1.90 11.92
CA ALA A 32 -8.62 2.87 11.04
C ALA A 32 -9.96 3.37 11.60
N TRP A 33 -10.75 2.48 12.20
CA TRP A 33 -11.98 2.87 12.92
C TRP A 33 -11.68 3.74 14.14
N ALA A 34 -10.64 3.42 14.91
CA ALA A 34 -10.21 4.28 16.01
C ALA A 34 -9.86 5.69 15.50
N MET A 35 -9.07 5.78 14.43
CA MET A 35 -8.73 7.05 13.79
C MET A 35 -9.97 7.82 13.31
N ALA A 36 -10.92 7.13 12.67
CA ALA A 36 -12.15 7.74 12.16
C ALA A 36 -13.01 8.33 13.28
N ILE A 37 -13.13 7.65 14.42
CA ILE A 37 -13.92 8.10 15.57
C ILE A 37 -13.25 9.30 16.27
N THR A 38 -11.92 9.32 16.32
CA THR A 38 -11.16 10.39 16.99
C THR A 38 -10.90 11.61 16.10
N ASN A 39 -11.27 11.57 14.82
CA ASN A 39 -11.07 12.70 13.90
C ASN A 39 -12.17 13.75 14.11
N GLU A 40 -11.87 14.77 14.91
CA GLU A 40 -12.82 15.86 15.21
C GLU A 40 -12.79 17.00 14.17
N THR A 41 -11.84 16.98 13.24
CA THR A 41 -11.55 18.12 12.35
C THR A 41 -11.91 17.90 10.88
N GLY A 42 -12.33 16.69 10.50
CA GLY A 42 -12.70 16.38 9.12
C GLY A 42 -13.30 14.99 8.92
N PRO A 43 -13.85 14.71 7.73
CA PRO A 43 -14.34 13.39 7.40
C PRO A 43 -13.21 12.37 7.24
N THR A 44 -13.50 11.13 7.62
CA THR A 44 -12.66 9.96 7.34
C THR A 44 -13.40 9.01 6.40
N VAL A 45 -12.74 8.58 5.33
CA VAL A 45 -13.25 7.58 4.38
C VAL A 45 -12.49 6.27 4.58
N LEU A 46 -13.23 5.20 4.86
CA LEU A 46 -12.68 3.84 4.97
C LEU A 46 -12.96 3.07 3.67
N ALA A 47 -11.91 2.76 2.91
CA ALA A 47 -12.01 1.97 1.68
C ALA A 47 -11.81 0.47 2.00
N LEU A 48 -12.91 -0.27 2.11
CA LEU A 48 -12.92 -1.65 2.59
C LEU A 48 -13.09 -2.67 1.45
N THR A 49 -12.46 -3.83 1.61
CA THR A 49 -12.55 -4.92 0.64
C THR A 49 -13.85 -5.72 0.78
N ARG A 50 -14.23 -6.42 -0.30
CA ARG A 50 -15.29 -7.44 -0.25
C ARG A 50 -14.72 -8.81 0.13
N GLN A 51 -13.52 -9.11 -0.34
CA GLN A 51 -12.81 -10.35 -0.11
C GLN A 51 -12.16 -10.38 1.27
N ASN A 52 -11.96 -11.59 1.78
CA ASN A 52 -11.19 -11.81 2.99
C ASN A 52 -9.71 -11.50 2.74
N LEU A 53 -9.06 -10.92 3.74
CA LEU A 53 -7.62 -10.70 3.77
C LEU A 53 -7.03 -11.43 4.97
N PRO A 54 -5.79 -11.94 4.86
CA PRO A 54 -5.09 -12.51 6.00
C PRO A 54 -4.80 -11.44 7.04
N THR A 55 -4.67 -11.85 8.30
CA THR A 55 -4.12 -10.97 9.34
C THR A 55 -2.60 -10.99 9.23
N LEU A 56 -2.01 -9.89 8.79
CA LEU A 56 -0.57 -9.78 8.56
C LEU A 56 0.16 -9.39 9.86
N ARG A 57 -0.44 -8.50 10.64
CA ARG A 57 0.06 -8.14 11.97
C ARG A 57 -0.54 -9.05 13.03
N THR A 58 0.26 -9.99 13.52
CA THR A 58 -0.15 -10.94 14.57
C THR A 58 0.43 -10.62 15.95
N GLU A 59 1.40 -9.72 16.01
CA GLU A 59 2.02 -9.27 17.25
C GLU A 59 1.32 -8.04 17.82
N TYR A 60 1.12 -8.03 19.14
CA TYR A 60 0.56 -6.89 19.84
C TYR A 60 1.52 -5.71 19.81
N ARG A 61 0.96 -4.52 19.57
CA ARG A 61 1.64 -3.25 19.73
C ARG A 61 0.71 -2.28 20.44
N GLU A 62 1.26 -1.48 21.33
CA GLU A 62 0.52 -0.41 22.00
C GLU A 62 0.23 0.75 21.02
N ASP A 63 1.18 1.04 20.14
CA ASP A 63 1.04 2.09 19.13
C ASP A 63 0.07 1.70 18.00
N ASN A 64 -0.84 2.61 17.66
CA ASN A 64 -1.64 2.53 16.45
C ASN A 64 -0.78 2.93 15.24
N LEU A 65 -0.41 1.96 14.40
CA LEU A 65 0.46 2.24 13.25
C LEU A 65 -0.29 2.91 12.09
N VAL A 66 -1.59 2.68 11.92
CA VAL A 66 -2.42 3.43 10.96
C VAL A 66 -2.44 4.93 11.29
N ALA A 67 -2.33 5.33 12.56
CA ALA A 67 -2.22 6.74 12.95
C ALA A 67 -0.97 7.43 12.37
N ARG A 68 0.06 6.66 12.01
CA ARG A 68 1.25 7.14 11.30
C ARG A 68 1.06 7.20 9.79
N GLY A 69 -0.04 6.66 9.26
CA GLY A 69 -0.41 6.63 7.84
C GLY A 69 0.37 5.65 6.98
N GLY A 70 1.63 5.39 7.31
CA GLY A 70 2.46 4.39 6.65
C GLY A 70 3.62 3.93 7.51
N TYR A 71 3.96 2.65 7.45
CA TYR A 71 4.97 2.02 8.28
C TYR A 71 5.56 0.78 7.60
N VAL A 72 6.76 0.37 8.03
CA VAL A 72 7.38 -0.88 7.57
C VAL A 72 6.66 -2.06 8.24
N ILE A 73 5.88 -2.81 7.47
CA ILE A 73 5.16 -3.99 7.97
C ILE A 73 6.04 -5.23 7.97
N SER A 74 7.02 -5.29 7.07
CA SER A 74 8.02 -6.36 7.01
C SER A 74 9.35 -5.78 6.53
N ASP A 75 10.38 -5.82 7.35
CA ASP A 75 11.71 -5.30 6.98
C ASP A 75 12.58 -6.41 6.36
N CYS A 76 13.79 -6.06 5.91
CA CYS A 76 14.79 -7.01 5.44
C CYS A 76 16.04 -7.06 6.33
N ASP A 77 16.74 -8.20 6.28
CA ASP A 77 18.04 -8.34 6.90
C ASP A 77 19.11 -7.64 6.05
N GLY A 78 19.92 -6.76 6.65
CA GLY A 78 21.00 -6.06 5.95
C GLY A 78 20.52 -4.88 5.09
N ASP A 79 21.30 -4.55 4.06
CA ASP A 79 21.03 -3.36 3.24
C ASP A 79 19.79 -3.53 2.37
N ARG A 80 18.81 -2.64 2.56
CA ARG A 80 17.58 -2.59 1.75
C ARG A 80 17.91 -2.21 0.31
N GLN A 81 17.64 -3.12 -0.63
CA GLN A 81 17.85 -2.91 -2.06
C GLN A 81 16.61 -2.37 -2.77
N VAL A 82 15.41 -2.66 -2.25
CA VAL A 82 14.15 -2.13 -2.80
C VAL A 82 13.09 -1.97 -1.69
N THR A 83 12.25 -0.95 -1.80
CA THR A 83 11.05 -0.79 -0.94
C THR A 83 9.79 -1.08 -1.75
N LEU A 84 9.01 -2.07 -1.34
CA LEU A 84 7.69 -2.37 -1.87
C LEU A 84 6.65 -1.60 -1.06
N ILE A 85 5.82 -0.78 -1.70
CA ILE A 85 4.81 0.02 -1.04
C ILE A 85 3.43 -0.48 -1.47
N ALA A 86 2.56 -0.78 -0.52
CA ALA A 86 1.23 -1.29 -0.82
C ALA A 86 0.18 -0.70 0.12
N THR A 87 -1.09 -0.82 -0.27
CA THR A 87 -2.24 -0.47 0.57
C THR A 87 -3.28 -1.57 0.47
N GLY A 88 -4.17 -1.66 1.45
CA GLY A 88 -5.32 -2.56 1.37
C GLY A 88 -4.96 -4.01 1.04
N SER A 89 -5.76 -4.61 0.16
CA SER A 89 -5.58 -5.99 -0.30
C SER A 89 -4.25 -6.28 -0.98
N GLU A 90 -3.47 -5.28 -1.38
CA GLU A 90 -2.19 -5.52 -2.05
C GLU A 90 -1.03 -5.65 -1.06
N VAL A 91 -1.24 -5.41 0.24
CA VAL A 91 -0.18 -5.58 1.25
C VAL A 91 0.23 -7.04 1.38
N GLU A 92 -0.72 -7.99 1.34
CA GLU A 92 -0.37 -9.43 1.34
C GLU A 92 0.45 -9.80 0.09
N ILE A 93 0.12 -9.21 -1.06
CA ILE A 93 0.83 -9.44 -2.33
C ILE A 93 2.27 -8.92 -2.24
N ALA A 94 2.48 -7.79 -1.57
CA ALA A 94 3.81 -7.22 -1.36
C ALA A 94 4.66 -8.07 -0.40
N VAL A 95 4.06 -8.64 0.65
CA VAL A 95 4.72 -9.60 1.54
C VAL A 95 5.11 -10.88 0.80
N ASP A 96 4.23 -11.41 -0.04
CA ASP A 96 4.54 -12.59 -0.87
C ASP A 96 5.67 -12.29 -1.89
N ALA A 97 5.67 -11.09 -2.48
CA ALA A 97 6.73 -10.67 -3.39
C ALA A 97 8.08 -10.51 -2.66
N GLN A 98 8.08 -10.00 -1.43
CA GLN A 98 9.28 -9.90 -0.60
C GLN A 98 9.91 -11.28 -0.36
N ALA A 99 9.11 -12.29 -0.04
CA ALA A 99 9.59 -13.66 0.16
C ALA A 99 10.24 -14.24 -1.12
N LYS A 100 9.64 -13.98 -2.29
CA LYS A 100 10.20 -14.39 -3.58
C LYS A 100 11.52 -13.66 -3.90
N LEU A 101 11.57 -12.35 -3.67
CA LEU A 101 12.80 -11.56 -3.84
C LEU A 101 13.92 -12.05 -2.92
N LYS A 102 13.61 -12.39 -1.66
CA LYS A 102 14.58 -12.97 -0.73
C LYS A 102 15.14 -14.29 -1.24
N ALA A 103 14.32 -15.15 -1.84
CA ALA A 103 14.79 -16.40 -2.46
C ALA A 103 15.76 -16.17 -3.64
N ASP A 104 15.66 -15.02 -4.30
CA ASP A 104 16.56 -14.57 -5.36
C ASP A 104 17.76 -13.74 -4.84
N GLY A 105 17.92 -13.62 -3.52
CA GLY A 105 19.01 -12.87 -2.88
C GLY A 105 18.83 -11.35 -2.90
N ILE A 106 17.60 -10.85 -3.11
CA ILE A 106 17.28 -9.42 -3.11
C ILE A 106 16.61 -9.03 -1.79
N ASN A 107 17.23 -8.11 -1.06
CA ASN A 107 16.70 -7.57 0.18
C ASN A 107 15.64 -6.50 -0.07
N ALA A 108 14.38 -6.87 0.10
CA ALA A 108 13.24 -5.97 -0.04
C ALA A 108 12.61 -5.68 1.33
N ALA A 109 12.22 -4.43 1.59
CA ALA A 109 11.31 -4.10 2.69
C ALA A 109 9.91 -3.82 2.15
N VAL A 110 8.89 -4.10 2.97
CA VAL A 110 7.48 -3.86 2.66
C VAL A 110 6.95 -2.76 3.57
N VAL A 111 6.40 -1.72 2.94
CA VAL A 111 5.69 -0.62 3.59
C VAL A 111 4.20 -0.78 3.35
N SER A 112 3.43 -0.87 4.43
CA SER A 112 1.99 -0.65 4.37
C SER A 112 1.74 0.85 4.45
N LEU A 113 1.01 1.42 3.49
CA LEU A 113 0.70 2.85 3.40
C LEU A 113 -0.83 3.08 3.43
N PRO A 114 -1.54 2.72 4.51
CA PRO A 114 -2.99 2.75 4.56
C PRO A 114 -3.59 4.16 4.39
N SER A 115 -2.89 5.24 4.76
CA SER A 115 -3.36 6.62 4.58
C SER A 115 -2.25 7.58 4.18
N TRP A 116 -2.44 8.22 3.03
CA TRP A 116 -1.49 9.22 2.52
C TRP A 116 -1.51 10.47 3.37
N GLU A 117 -2.69 10.92 3.79
CA GLU A 117 -2.87 12.17 4.52
C GLU A 117 -2.22 12.08 5.91
N LEU A 118 -2.42 10.96 6.61
CA LEU A 118 -1.80 10.72 7.90
C LEU A 118 -0.27 10.57 7.77
N PHE A 119 0.20 9.95 6.70
CA PHE A 119 1.63 9.77 6.47
C PHE A 119 2.33 11.09 6.13
N ASP A 120 1.71 11.91 5.28
CA ASP A 120 2.24 13.22 4.89
C ASP A 120 2.32 14.21 6.05
N ALA A 121 1.43 14.06 7.03
CA ALA A 121 1.44 14.83 8.27
C ALA A 121 2.59 14.45 9.21
N GLN A 122 3.26 13.30 8.99
CA GLN A 122 4.42 12.91 9.79
C GLN A 122 5.65 13.74 9.45
N SER A 123 6.61 13.75 10.37
CA SER A 123 7.86 14.47 10.16
C SER A 123 8.60 13.99 8.90
N PRO A 124 9.37 14.86 8.22
CA PRO A 124 10.20 14.46 7.09
C PRO A 124 11.14 13.29 7.43
N GLU A 125 11.67 13.25 8.65
CA GLU A 125 12.56 12.19 9.13
C GLU A 125 11.84 10.84 9.20
N TYR A 126 10.63 10.80 9.76
CA TYR A 126 9.84 9.57 9.82
C TYR A 126 9.51 9.04 8.43
N ARG A 127 9.06 9.91 7.53
CA ARG A 127 8.74 9.51 6.15
C ARG A 127 9.97 8.99 5.41
N LYS A 128 11.13 9.61 5.62
CA LYS A 128 12.40 9.16 5.05
C LYS A 128 12.82 7.79 5.58
N ASP A 129 12.66 7.57 6.88
CA ASP A 129 12.96 6.30 7.55
C ASP A 129 12.09 5.16 7.00
N VAL A 130 10.76 5.36 6.97
CA VAL A 130 9.81 4.36 6.45
C VAL A 130 10.09 4.02 4.99
N LEU A 131 10.22 5.03 4.12
CA LEU A 131 10.41 4.81 2.68
C LEU A 131 11.83 4.31 2.33
N GLY A 132 12.82 4.60 3.19
CA GLY A 132 14.23 4.33 2.93
C GLY A 132 14.80 5.11 1.73
N SER A 133 16.06 4.84 1.41
CA SER A 133 16.76 5.42 0.25
C SER A 133 16.81 4.52 -0.98
N ALA A 134 16.37 3.26 -0.85
CA ALA A 134 16.31 2.30 -1.94
C ALA A 134 15.28 2.71 -3.02
N PRO A 135 15.44 2.25 -4.28
CA PRO A 135 14.38 2.32 -5.28
C PRO A 135 13.07 1.72 -4.78
N ARG A 136 11.95 2.20 -5.32
CA ARG A 136 10.62 1.92 -4.77
C ARG A 136 9.68 1.41 -5.85
N VAL A 137 8.88 0.41 -5.48
CA VAL A 137 7.78 -0.08 -6.32
C VAL A 137 6.49 -0.04 -5.53
N ALA A 138 5.49 0.67 -6.03
CA ALA A 138 4.15 0.69 -5.45
C ALA A 138 3.23 -0.32 -6.13
N ILE A 139 2.31 -0.90 -5.37
CA ILE A 139 1.23 -1.75 -5.89
C ILE A 139 -0.12 -1.39 -5.24
N GLU A 140 -1.13 -1.14 -6.07
CA GLU A 140 -2.50 -0.87 -5.62
C GLU A 140 -3.48 -1.23 -6.74
N ALA A 141 -4.55 -1.97 -6.43
CA ALA A 141 -5.59 -2.34 -7.40
C ALA A 141 -6.54 -1.17 -7.76
N LEU A 142 -5.97 0.03 -7.94
CA LEU A 142 -6.63 1.31 -8.18
C LEU A 142 -5.77 2.14 -9.15
N SER A 143 -6.20 3.37 -9.45
CA SER A 143 -5.47 4.27 -10.35
C SER A 143 -4.03 4.49 -9.87
N VAL A 144 -3.09 4.47 -10.81
CA VAL A 144 -1.67 4.78 -10.54
C VAL A 144 -1.41 6.26 -10.24
N PHE A 145 -2.40 7.14 -10.48
CA PHE A 145 -2.25 8.58 -10.34
C PHE A 145 -1.86 9.00 -8.91
N GLY A 146 -0.80 9.81 -8.79
CA GLY A 146 -0.30 10.36 -7.53
C GLY A 146 0.80 9.52 -6.87
N TRP A 147 0.97 8.25 -7.26
CA TRP A 147 1.96 7.36 -6.65
C TRP A 147 3.40 7.82 -6.87
N GLU A 148 3.66 8.62 -7.92
CA GLU A 148 4.94 9.27 -8.18
C GLU A 148 5.45 10.06 -6.96
N LYS A 149 4.55 10.55 -6.11
CA LYS A 149 4.88 11.21 -4.84
C LYS A 149 5.73 10.36 -3.90
N TYR A 150 5.48 9.05 -3.87
CA TYR A 150 6.17 8.13 -2.96
C TYR A 150 7.24 7.32 -3.66
N VAL A 151 7.04 6.96 -4.94
CA VAL A 151 8.03 6.14 -5.67
C VAL A 151 9.13 6.97 -6.32
N GLY A 152 8.92 8.27 -6.53
CA GLY A 152 9.86 9.17 -7.19
C GLY A 152 9.98 8.92 -8.70
N ASP A 153 10.86 9.68 -9.36
CA ASP A 153 10.99 9.71 -10.83
C ASP A 153 11.47 8.39 -11.44
N THR A 154 12.18 7.57 -10.67
CA THR A 154 12.76 6.29 -11.12
C THR A 154 12.00 5.08 -10.59
N GLY A 155 11.00 5.28 -9.74
CA GLY A 155 10.20 4.20 -9.18
C GLY A 155 9.20 3.61 -10.18
N LYS A 156 8.58 2.49 -9.80
CA LYS A 156 7.55 1.83 -10.61
C LYS A 156 6.23 1.74 -9.85
N VAL A 157 5.13 1.75 -10.57
CA VAL A 157 3.78 1.61 -10.00
C VAL A 157 3.04 0.53 -10.74
N ILE A 158 2.51 -0.44 -10.00
CA ILE A 158 1.63 -1.50 -10.49
C ILE A 158 0.21 -1.14 -10.06
N GLY A 159 -0.66 -0.91 -11.04
CA GLY A 159 -2.04 -0.54 -10.77
C GLY A 159 -2.87 -0.46 -12.04
N MET A 160 -4.04 0.15 -11.90
CA MET A 160 -5.03 0.24 -12.96
C MET A 160 -4.80 1.49 -13.83
N HIS A 161 -4.80 1.31 -15.14
CA HIS A 161 -4.70 2.39 -16.14
C HIS A 161 -6.01 2.66 -16.90
N GLY A 162 -7.09 1.94 -16.56
CA GLY A 162 -8.40 2.03 -17.17
C GLY A 162 -9.45 1.30 -16.35
N PHE A 163 -10.68 1.24 -16.86
CA PHE A 163 -11.79 0.57 -16.17
C PHE A 163 -11.57 -0.94 -16.02
N GLY A 164 -12.17 -1.50 -14.96
CA GLY A 164 -12.15 -2.95 -14.72
C GLY A 164 -12.98 -3.76 -15.74
N ALA A 165 -12.93 -5.09 -15.62
CA ALA A 165 -13.65 -6.01 -16.49
C ALA A 165 -14.59 -6.94 -15.69
N SER A 166 -15.48 -7.65 -16.37
CA SER A 166 -16.38 -8.61 -15.72
C SER A 166 -15.77 -10.00 -15.68
N ALA A 167 -15.17 -10.38 -14.55
CA ALA A 167 -14.70 -11.73 -14.27
C ALA A 167 -14.52 -11.92 -12.74
N PRO A 168 -14.27 -13.15 -12.25
CA PRO A 168 -13.87 -13.37 -10.85
C PRO A 168 -12.60 -12.58 -10.48
N ALA A 169 -12.50 -12.11 -9.23
CA ALA A 169 -11.41 -11.25 -8.79
C ALA A 169 -9.99 -11.81 -9.06
N PRO A 170 -9.68 -13.10 -8.79
CA PRO A 170 -8.35 -13.64 -9.08
C PRO A 170 -7.96 -13.54 -10.56
N VAL A 171 -8.91 -13.80 -11.47
CA VAL A 171 -8.71 -13.67 -12.92
C VAL A 171 -8.44 -12.23 -13.31
N LEU A 172 -9.12 -11.28 -12.67
CA LEU A 172 -8.90 -9.85 -12.90
C LEU A 172 -7.53 -9.40 -12.39
N TYR A 173 -7.10 -9.85 -11.21
CA TYR A 173 -5.78 -9.53 -10.65
C TYR A 173 -4.67 -10.02 -11.58
N GLU A 174 -4.76 -11.24 -12.09
CA GLU A 174 -3.81 -11.77 -13.07
C GLU A 174 -3.86 -10.96 -14.38
N HIS A 175 -5.06 -10.69 -14.91
CA HIS A 175 -5.23 -9.94 -16.15
C HIS A 175 -4.65 -8.52 -16.09
N PHE A 176 -4.83 -7.82 -14.96
CA PHE A 176 -4.30 -6.47 -14.75
C PHE A 176 -2.88 -6.45 -14.17
N GLY A 177 -2.25 -7.61 -13.96
CA GLY A 177 -0.89 -7.70 -13.44
C GLY A 177 -0.75 -7.24 -11.99
N ILE A 178 -1.83 -7.25 -11.21
CA ILE A 178 -1.79 -6.99 -9.76
C ILE A 178 -1.37 -8.29 -9.06
N THR A 179 -0.11 -8.68 -9.23
CA THR A 179 0.41 -9.96 -8.75
C THR A 179 1.79 -9.81 -8.12
N ALA A 180 2.16 -10.78 -7.28
CA ALA A 180 3.49 -10.80 -6.67
C ALA A 180 4.58 -10.97 -7.74
N GLU A 181 4.32 -11.73 -8.81
CA GLU A 181 5.24 -11.92 -9.93
C GLU A 181 5.54 -10.61 -10.66
N ALA A 182 4.50 -9.80 -10.93
CA ALA A 182 4.67 -8.49 -11.55
C ALA A 182 5.50 -7.56 -10.65
N LEU A 183 5.25 -7.61 -9.35
CA LEU A 183 5.99 -6.83 -8.35
C LEU A 183 7.46 -7.24 -8.24
N VAL A 184 7.75 -8.55 -8.21
CA VAL A 184 9.10 -9.11 -8.25
C VAL A 184 9.83 -8.67 -9.52
N LYS A 185 9.17 -8.77 -10.68
CA LYS A 185 9.76 -8.35 -11.96
C LYS A 185 10.09 -6.85 -11.95
N ALA A 186 9.14 -6.01 -11.52
CA ALA A 186 9.35 -4.57 -11.44
C ALA A 186 10.49 -4.20 -10.48
N ALA A 187 10.58 -4.87 -9.33
CA ALA A 187 11.67 -4.69 -8.38
C ALA A 187 13.03 -5.05 -8.99
N LYS A 188 13.14 -6.22 -9.64
CA LYS A 188 14.37 -6.68 -10.31
C LYS A 188 14.87 -5.76 -11.41
N GLU A 189 13.99 -4.99 -12.03
CA GLU A 189 14.38 -4.00 -13.05
C GLU A 189 14.98 -2.72 -12.44
N LEU A 190 14.91 -2.54 -11.11
CA LEU A 190 15.44 -1.38 -10.40
C LEU A 190 16.73 -1.65 -9.59
N VAL A 191 17.08 -2.93 -9.36
CA VAL A 191 18.23 -3.37 -8.56
C VAL A 191 19.37 -3.93 -9.41
#